data_AF-A0A101V7A3-F1
#
_entry.id   AF-A0A101V7A3-F1
#
_cell.length_a   1.000
_cell.length_b   1.000
_cell.length_c   1.000
_cell.angle_alpha   90.00
_cell.angle_beta   90.00
_cell.angle_gamma   90.00
#
_symmetry.space_group_name_H-M   'P 1'
#
loop_
_entity.id
_entity.type
_entity.pdbx_description
1 polymer ?
#
loop_
_entity_poly.entity_id
_entity_poly.type
_entity_poly.pdbx_seq_one_letter_code
_entity_poly.pdbx_strand_id
1 'polypeptide(L)' 'MWSEIRMDIKVDYLKNHPKLIEEISRHFYNEWGYLYPERNLKDFEASISERLNFNKIPLALVAMDQDKFIGTVQEY' A
#
# COMPACT_ATOMS: atom_id res chain seq x y z
N MET A 1 13.45 -27.81 17.84
CA MET A 1 12.21 -27.17 18.32
C MET A 1 12.08 -25.88 17.52
N TRP A 2 11.24 -25.87 16.48
CA TRP A 2 10.99 -24.67 15.69
C TRP A 2 9.89 -23.89 16.41
N SER A 3 10.21 -22.70 16.92
CA SER A 3 9.18 -21.79 17.40
C SER A 3 8.39 -21.28 16.19
N GLU A 4 7.06 -21.48 16.19
CA GLU A 4 6.19 -20.77 15.26
C GLU A 4 6.40 -19.27 15.45
N ILE A 5 6.86 -18.58 14.40
CA ILE A 5 6.89 -17.11 14.38
C ILE A 5 5.42 -16.66 14.35
N ARG A 6 4.93 -16.13 15.47
CA ARG A 6 3.60 -15.50 15.51
C ARG A 6 3.72 -14.11 14.91
N MET A 7 3.06 -13.88 13.78
CA MET A 7 2.88 -12.54 13.21
C MET A 7 1.76 -11.81 13.94
N ASP A 8 1.96 -10.53 14.29
CA ASP A 8 0.92 -9.65 14.85
C ASP A 8 0.40 -8.72 13.75
N ILE A 9 -0.37 -9.30 12.82
CA ILE A 9 -0.86 -8.57 11.66
C ILE A 9 -2.02 -7.65 12.07
N LYS A 10 -1.84 -6.36 11.79
CA LYS A 10 -2.86 -5.31 11.96
C LYS A 10 -3.24 -4.74 10.60
N VAL A 11 -4.53 -4.65 10.35
CA VAL A 11 -5.08 -3.99 9.16
C VAL A 11 -5.62 -2.63 9.56
N ASP A 12 -5.24 -1.60 8.82
CA ASP A 12 -5.66 -0.22 9.04
C ASP A 12 -5.82 0.52 7.71
N TYR A 13 -6.39 1.72 7.72
CA TYR A 13 -6.48 2.57 6.55
C TYR A 13 -5.12 3.14 6.16
N LEU A 14 -4.80 3.15 4.86
CA LEU A 14 -3.59 3.82 4.34
C LEU A 14 -3.53 5.29 4.78
N LYS A 15 -4.68 5.94 4.98
CA LYS A 15 -4.77 7.31 5.49
C LYS A 15 -4.03 7.53 6.81
N ASN A 16 -3.98 6.53 7.69
CA ASN A 16 -3.24 6.60 8.95
C ASN A 16 -1.73 6.41 8.75
N HIS A 17 -1.30 5.94 7.58
CA HIS A 17 0.07 5.56 7.26
C HIS A 17 0.57 6.21 5.95
N PRO A 18 0.50 7.55 5.80
CA PRO A 18 0.83 8.22 4.53
C PRO A 18 2.29 8.04 4.10
N LYS A 19 3.19 7.66 5.02
CA LYS A 19 4.59 7.33 4.70
C LYS A 19 4.73 6.08 3.83
N LEU A 20 3.72 5.21 3.78
CA LEU A 20 3.74 3.99 2.97
C LEU A 20 3.47 4.24 1.49
N ILE A 21 3.05 5.44 1.09
CA ILE A 21 2.73 5.77 -0.31
C ILE A 21 3.92 5.45 -1.22
N GLU A 22 5.12 5.85 -0.81
CA GLU A 22 6.34 5.66 -1.59
C GLU A 22 6.67 4.16 -1.78
N GLU A 23 6.55 3.37 -0.71
CA GLU A 23 6.81 1.92 -0.72
C GLU A 23 5.77 1.17 -1.57
N ILE A 24 4.49 1.50 -1.42
CA ILE A 24 3.39 0.90 -2.18
C ILE A 24 3.52 1.25 -3.67
N SER A 25 3.80 2.52 -3.98
CA SER A 25 3.93 2.99 -5.36
C SER A 25 5.10 2.31 -6.07
N ARG A 26 6.22 2.09 -5.36
CA ARG A 26 7.34 1.31 -5.89
C ARG A 26 6.95 -0.13 -6.20
N HIS A 27 6.26 -0.82 -5.29
CA HIS A 27 5.79 -2.19 -5.54
C HIS A 27 4.92 -2.23 -6.81
N PHE A 28 3.97 -1.31 -6.91
CA PHE A 28 3.04 -1.28 -8.05
C PHE A 28 3.72 -0.92 -9.36
N TYR A 29 4.64 0.05 -9.35
CA TYR A 29 5.41 0.42 -10.53
C TYR A 29 6.32 -0.73 -10.98
N ASN A 30 6.96 -1.43 -10.04
CA ASN A 30 7.82 -2.57 -10.38
C ASN A 30 7.02 -3.77 -10.91
N GLU A 31 5.84 -4.03 -10.35
CA GLU A 31 5.00 -5.18 -10.75
C GLU A 31 4.20 -4.90 -12.02
N TRP A 32 3.68 -3.69 -12.21
CA TRP A 32 2.71 -3.37 -13.26
C TRP A 32 3.06 -2.14 -14.10
N GLY A 33 4.13 -1.42 -13.77
CA GLY A 33 4.53 -0.21 -14.51
C GLY A 33 4.77 -0.46 -16.00
N TYR A 34 5.19 -1.66 -16.39
CA TYR A 34 5.37 -2.03 -17.79
C TYR A 34 4.06 -2.02 -18.62
N LEU A 35 2.89 -2.10 -17.96
CA LEU A 35 1.58 -2.00 -18.61
C LEU A 35 1.20 -0.54 -18.93
N TYR A 36 1.90 0.43 -18.31
CA TYR A 36 1.63 1.86 -18.42
C TYR A 36 2.92 2.63 -18.74
N PRO A 37 3.50 2.45 -19.95
CA PRO A 37 4.80 3.00 -20.31
C PRO A 37 4.86 4.54 -20.27
N GLU A 38 3.72 5.22 -20.34
CA GLU A 38 3.58 6.66 -20.22
C GLU A 38 3.63 7.18 -18.77
N ARG A 39 3.44 6.29 -17.79
CA ARG A 39 3.39 6.64 -16.37
C ARG A 39 4.74 6.39 -15.72
N ASN A 40 5.19 7.35 -14.92
CA ASN A 40 6.36 7.22 -14.07
C ASN A 40 5.95 6.95 -12.61
N LEU A 41 6.93 6.69 -11.74
CA LEU A 41 6.69 6.40 -10.32
C LEU A 41 5.87 7.50 -9.60
N LYS A 42 6.03 8.78 -9.95
CA LYS A 42 5.24 9.86 -9.35
C LYS A 42 3.77 9.81 -9.74
N ASP A 43 3.46 9.33 -10.94
CA ASP A 43 2.07 9.13 -11.35
C ASP A 43 1.41 8.00 -10.55
N PHE A 44 2.19 7.00 -10.12
CA PHE A 44 1.72 5.97 -9.19
C PHE A 44 1.54 6.56 -7.78
N GLU A 45 2.50 7.33 -7.28
CA GLU A 45 2.38 8.03 -5.98
C GLU A 45 1.16 8.94 -5.91
N ALA A 46 0.89 9.69 -6.99
CA ALA A 46 -0.29 10.53 -7.10
C ALA A 46 -1.58 9.70 -6.99
N SER A 47 -1.71 8.62 -7.76
CA SER A 47 -2.86 7.72 -7.64
C SER A 47 -2.99 7.14 -6.23
N ILE A 48 -1.92 6.62 -5.64
CA ILE A 48 -1.95 6.04 -4.28
C ILE A 48 -2.38 7.09 -3.24
N SER A 49 -1.94 8.33 -3.39
CA SER A 49 -2.33 9.44 -2.52
C SER A 49 -3.83 9.77 -2.56
N GLU A 50 -4.50 9.56 -3.69
CA GLU A 50 -5.96 9.74 -3.79
C GLU A 50 -6.73 8.81 -2.84
N ARG A 51 -6.12 7.70 -2.40
CA ARG A 51 -6.72 6.67 -1.53
C ARG A 51 -6.58 6.94 -0.04
N LEU A 52 -6.04 8.09 0.34
CA LEU A 52 -5.97 8.54 1.74
C LEU A 52 -7.35 9.00 2.25
N ASN A 53 -8.30 8.06 2.28
CA ASN A 53 -9.69 8.28 2.67
C ASN A 53 -10.14 7.24 3.72
N PHE A 54 -11.16 7.60 4.51
CA PHE A 54 -11.79 6.68 5.49
C PHE A 54 -13.19 6.25 5.06
N ASN A 55 -13.95 7.14 4.44
CA ASN A 55 -15.39 7.02 4.23
C ASN A 55 -15.82 7.39 2.80
N LYS A 56 -14.85 7.47 1.88
CA LYS A 56 -15.11 7.71 0.46
C LYS A 56 -14.12 6.90 -0.37
N ILE A 57 -14.57 6.54 -1.55
CA ILE A 57 -13.77 5.87 -2.56
C ILE A 57 -13.11 6.94 -3.46
N PRO A 58 -11.87 6.71 -3.93
CA PRO A 58 -11.08 5.50 -3.71
C PRO A 58 -10.46 5.47 -2.29
N LEU A 59 -10.28 4.28 -1.73
CA LEU A 59 -9.61 4.07 -0.44
C LEU A 59 -8.68 2.85 -0.48
N ALA A 60 -7.77 2.78 0.48
CA ALA A 60 -6.88 1.64 0.62
C ALA A 60 -6.75 1.23 2.09
N LEU A 61 -6.66 -0.08 2.30
CA LEU A 61 -6.24 -0.67 3.58
C LEU A 61 -4.81 -1.19 3.43
N VAL A 62 -4.07 -1.18 4.53
CA VAL A 62 -2.71 -1.72 4.64
C VAL A 62 -2.66 -2.73 5.77
N ALA A 63 -1.94 -3.83 5.54
CA ALA A 63 -1.58 -4.79 6.55
C ALA A 63 -0.15 -4.52 7.02
N MET A 64 0.03 -4.46 8.33
CA MET A 64 1.31 -4.20 8.99
C MET A 64 1.59 -5.34 9.98
N ASP A 65 2.84 -5.79 10.06
CA ASP A 65 3.35 -6.59 11.18
C ASP A 65 4.30 -5.71 11.98
N GLN A 66 3.88 -5.29 13.17
CA GLN A 66 4.52 -4.19 13.90
C GLN A 66 4.59 -2.92 13.01
N ASP A 67 5.81 -2.45 12.68
CA ASP A 67 6.04 -1.29 11.82
C ASP A 67 6.34 -1.67 10.35
N LYS A 68 6.30 -2.97 10.02
CA LYS A 68 6.64 -3.47 8.69
C LYS A 68 5.39 -3.57 7.82
N PHE A 69 5.44 -2.95 6.64
CA PHE A 69 4.44 -3.13 5.60
C PHE A 69 4.46 -4.57 5.06
N ILE A 70 3.28 -5.19 5.01
CA ILE A 70 3.09 -6.56 4.54
C ILE A 70 2.31 -6.60 3.22
N GLY A 71 1.36 -5.68 3.05
CA GLY A 71 0.55 -5.62 1.83
C GLY A 71 -0.57 -4.60 1.89
N THR A 72 -1.22 -4.38 0.75
CA THR A 72 -2.33 -3.43 0.63
C THR A 72 -3.45 -4.00 -0.25
N VAL A 73 -4.67 -3.55 0.01
CA VAL A 73 -5.84 -3.75 -0.86
C VAL A 73 -6.47 -2.40 -1.16
N GLN A 74 -7.03 -2.24 -2.35
CA GLN A 74 -7.52 -0.96 -2.87
C GLN A 74 -8.95 -1.13 -3.39
N GLU A 75 -9.80 -0.17 -3.06
CA GLU A 75 -11.18 -0.11 -3.52
C GLU A 75 -11.42 1.16 -4.33
N TYR A 76 -12.13 1.01 -5.45
CA TYR A 76 -12.36 2.01 -6.50
C TYR A 76 -13.84 2.19 -6.81
#